data_AF-A0A2D7S1Y9-F1
#
_entry.id   AF-A0A2D7S1Y9-F1
#
_cell.length_a   1.000
_cell.length_b   1.000
_cell.length_c   1.000
_cell.angle_alpha   90.00
_cell.angle_beta   90.00
_cell.angle_gamma   90.00
#
_symmetry.space_group_name_H-M   'P 1'
#
loop_
_entity.id
_entity.type
_entity.pdbx_description
1 polymer ?
#
loop_
_entity_poly.entity_id
_entity_poly.type
_entity_poly.pdbx_seq_one_letter_code
_entity_poly.pdbx_strand_id
1 'polypeptide(L)'
;MNNHYIKEKLPEDIRDTINNILRANNLHDMFDYNLWIAGGFPRMIQYAKLNNLDTSECLKRYFHEARGDIDIFSSSVYEIDRFFQNRVCEFLYHSPFAINMSNKYDVNYGVNIQFVNKFFYNSFESCLNSFDFTNCKYLLYKDKEDYFLLKDSRADFYNKENSLNIDICVSPLMPQRIVKYFNKHNIQSLTDTSETKKSIEEYLFKVASDSWDDKFKIMGSLSEIASTYIKNLHSKIRLSDIQLSILIGKFTDHKYVKIHGSYGFHLEYVGSTDWASDQIKNSFV
;
A
#
# COMPACT_ATOMS: atom_id res chain seq x y z
N MET A 1 19.95 -2.25 -17.68
CA MET A 1 18.68 -1.77 -17.10
C MET A 1 17.87 -1.20 -18.24
N ASN A 2 16.89 -1.95 -18.76
CA ASN A 2 15.98 -1.40 -19.75
C ASN A 2 15.03 -0.46 -19.01
N ASN A 3 14.95 0.79 -19.47
CA ASN A 3 14.14 1.80 -18.78
C ASN A 3 12.67 1.48 -19.04
N HIS A 4 12.01 0.80 -18.09
CA HIS A 4 10.61 0.40 -18.20
C HIS A 4 9.63 1.54 -17.87
N TYR A 5 10.14 2.77 -17.68
CA TYR A 5 9.33 3.91 -17.29
C TYR A 5 8.86 4.73 -18.49
N ILE A 6 7.57 5.03 -18.51
CA ILE A 6 6.93 5.88 -19.51
C ILE A 6 6.56 7.21 -18.83
N LYS A 7 6.97 8.32 -19.46
CA LYS A 7 6.60 9.68 -19.07
C LYS A 7 5.51 10.19 -20.02
N GLU A 8 4.40 10.64 -19.46
CA GLU A 8 3.28 11.18 -20.22
C GLU A 8 2.90 12.56 -19.67
N LYS A 9 2.76 13.56 -20.56
CA LYS A 9 2.16 14.85 -20.20
C LYS A 9 0.66 14.67 -20.00
N LEU A 10 0.10 15.25 -18.94
CA LEU A 10 -1.33 15.19 -18.68
C LEU A 10 -2.08 16.25 -19.51
N PRO A 11 -3.28 15.91 -20.04
CA PRO A 11 -4.20 16.85 -20.65
C PRO A 11 -4.63 17.99 -19.70
N GLU A 12 -5.09 19.09 -20.28
CA GLU A 12 -5.48 20.31 -19.56
C GLU A 12 -6.65 20.10 -18.58
N ASP A 13 -7.68 19.37 -18.97
CA ASP A 13 -8.84 19.05 -18.13
C ASP A 13 -8.46 18.24 -16.87
N ILE A 14 -7.56 17.26 -17.04
CA ILE A 14 -7.00 16.46 -15.94
C ILE A 14 -6.15 17.34 -15.03
N ARG A 15 -5.29 18.19 -15.63
CA ARG A 15 -4.44 19.13 -14.91
C ARG A 15 -5.27 20.08 -14.04
N ASP A 16 -6.33 20.64 -14.59
CA ASP A 16 -7.20 21.59 -13.89
C ASP A 16 -7.93 20.91 -12.72
N THR A 17 -8.36 19.66 -12.91
CA THR A 17 -8.93 18.83 -11.84
C THR A 17 -7.94 18.62 -10.70
N ILE A 18 -6.69 18.24 -11.01
CA ILE A 18 -5.62 18.06 -10.02
C ILE A 18 -5.33 19.38 -9.29
N ASN A 19 -5.19 20.47 -10.03
CA ASN A 19 -4.96 21.81 -9.47
C ASN A 19 -6.05 22.20 -8.48
N ASN A 20 -7.32 21.95 -8.81
CA ASN A 20 -8.44 22.26 -7.93
C ASN A 20 -8.37 21.46 -6.63
N ILE A 21 -8.07 20.16 -6.71
CA ILE A 21 -7.92 19.29 -5.53
C ILE A 21 -6.75 19.78 -4.65
N LEU A 22 -5.59 20.05 -5.25
CA LEU A 22 -4.41 20.50 -4.51
C LEU A 22 -4.62 21.89 -3.91
N ARG A 23 -5.25 22.83 -4.63
CA ARG A 23 -5.59 24.17 -4.11
C ARG A 23 -6.56 24.08 -2.94
N ALA A 24 -7.63 23.29 -3.06
CA ALA A 24 -8.60 23.07 -1.98
C ALA A 24 -7.95 22.51 -0.71
N ASN A 25 -6.79 21.85 -0.85
CA ASN A 25 -6.05 21.23 0.24
C ASN A 25 -4.76 21.98 0.64
N ASN A 26 -4.57 23.21 0.15
CA ASN A 26 -3.36 24.01 0.42
C ASN A 26 -2.05 23.29 0.01
N LEU A 27 -2.07 22.55 -1.09
CA LEU A 27 -0.95 21.78 -1.66
C LEU A 27 -0.50 22.28 -3.05
N HIS A 28 -1.07 23.36 -3.57
CA HIS A 28 -0.91 23.77 -4.97
C HIS A 28 0.52 24.07 -5.41
N ASP A 29 1.39 24.44 -4.47
CA ASP A 29 2.79 24.79 -4.67
C ASP A 29 3.74 23.70 -4.14
N MET A 30 3.24 22.52 -3.75
CA MET A 30 4.09 21.44 -3.20
C MET A 30 5.24 21.03 -4.13
N PHE A 31 5.03 21.09 -5.44
CA PHE A 31 6.05 20.71 -6.42
C PHE A 31 7.23 21.69 -6.46
N ASP A 32 7.04 22.94 -6.02
CA ASP A 32 8.11 23.93 -5.89
C ASP A 32 9.07 23.57 -4.73
N TYR A 33 8.68 22.61 -3.90
CA TYR A 33 9.47 22.07 -2.80
C TYR A 33 10.13 20.72 -3.14
N ASN A 34 10.30 20.39 -4.42
CA ASN A 34 10.81 19.10 -4.85
C ASN A 34 10.03 17.90 -4.27
N LEU A 35 8.73 18.08 -4.05
CA LEU A 35 7.83 17.03 -3.60
C LEU A 35 7.10 16.42 -4.79
N TRP A 36 6.71 15.16 -4.69
CA TRP A 36 5.93 14.47 -5.72
C TRP A 36 4.90 13.54 -5.09
N ILE A 37 3.90 13.14 -5.88
CA ILE A 37 2.83 12.25 -5.43
C ILE A 37 3.03 10.88 -6.08
N ALA A 38 2.94 9.78 -5.34
CA ALA A 38 3.09 8.44 -5.90
C ALA A 38 2.05 7.47 -5.36
N GLY A 39 1.83 6.34 -6.06
CA GLY A 39 0.96 5.27 -5.58
C GLY A 39 -0.49 5.38 -6.05
N GLY A 40 -1.43 5.38 -5.10
CA GLY A 40 -2.87 5.19 -5.37
C GLY A 40 -3.51 6.32 -6.17
N PHE A 41 -3.23 7.57 -5.81
CA PHE A 41 -3.82 8.74 -6.46
C PHE A 41 -3.42 8.87 -7.94
N PRO A 42 -2.12 8.83 -8.33
CA PRO A 42 -1.72 8.87 -9.73
C PRO A 42 -2.25 7.68 -10.54
N ARG A 43 -2.39 6.49 -9.92
CA ARG A 43 -3.02 5.32 -10.56
C ARG A 43 -4.48 5.61 -10.92
N MET A 44 -5.24 6.29 -10.06
CA MET A 44 -6.64 6.62 -10.34
C MET A 44 -6.80 7.62 -11.49
N ILE A 45 -5.88 8.58 -11.61
CA ILE A 45 -5.82 9.47 -12.78
C ILE A 45 -5.63 8.65 -14.06
N GLN A 46 -4.67 7.72 -14.05
CA GLN A 46 -4.44 6.84 -15.21
C GLN A 46 -5.65 5.95 -15.51
N TYR A 47 -6.30 5.42 -14.47
CA TYR A 47 -7.50 4.61 -14.62
C TYR A 47 -8.63 5.40 -15.32
N ALA A 48 -8.88 6.63 -14.90
CA ALA A 48 -9.88 7.49 -15.55
C ALA A 48 -9.53 7.72 -17.03
N LYS A 49 -8.27 8.06 -17.31
CA LYS A 49 -7.75 8.29 -18.67
C LYS A 49 -7.91 7.06 -19.58
N LEU A 50 -7.49 5.88 -19.12
CA LEU A 50 -7.55 4.65 -19.93
C LEU A 50 -8.97 4.19 -20.25
N ASN A 51 -9.93 4.54 -19.39
CA ASN A 51 -11.32 4.15 -19.53
C ASN A 51 -12.21 5.29 -20.07
N ASN A 52 -11.62 6.42 -20.49
CA ASN A 52 -12.33 7.62 -20.95
C ASN A 52 -13.43 8.08 -19.95
N LEU A 53 -13.11 8.06 -18.66
CA LEU A 53 -14.01 8.48 -17.59
C LEU A 53 -13.74 9.93 -17.20
N ASP A 54 -14.76 10.58 -16.62
CA ASP A 54 -14.58 11.89 -16.00
C ASP A 54 -13.61 11.78 -14.80
N THR A 55 -12.48 12.49 -14.89
CA THR A 55 -11.42 12.39 -13.87
C THR A 55 -11.87 12.95 -12.52
N SER A 56 -12.67 14.02 -12.52
CA SER A 56 -13.18 14.63 -11.29
C SER A 56 -14.07 13.66 -10.52
N GLU A 57 -14.99 13.00 -11.21
CA GLU A 57 -15.88 11.99 -10.63
C GLU A 57 -15.11 10.75 -10.16
N CYS A 58 -14.14 10.27 -10.94
CA CYS A 58 -13.28 9.16 -10.50
C CYS A 58 -12.52 9.49 -9.22
N LEU A 59 -11.98 10.71 -9.10
CA LEU A 59 -11.23 11.13 -7.92
C LEU A 59 -12.15 11.38 -6.71
N LYS A 60 -13.36 11.90 -6.91
CA LYS A 60 -14.39 11.98 -5.84
C LYS A 60 -14.68 10.61 -5.26
N ARG A 61 -14.97 9.63 -6.11
CA ARG A 61 -15.26 8.26 -5.68
C ARG A 61 -14.05 7.61 -5.00
N TYR A 62 -12.84 7.87 -5.49
CA TYR A 62 -11.61 7.44 -4.84
C TYR A 62 -11.50 7.94 -3.40
N PHE A 63 -11.77 9.22 -3.15
CA PHE A 63 -11.70 9.77 -1.79
C PHE A 63 -12.87 9.33 -0.91
N HIS A 64 -14.12 9.39 -1.38
CA HIS A 64 -15.29 9.10 -0.54
C HIS A 64 -15.64 7.63 -0.38
N GLU A 65 -15.65 6.86 -1.49
CA GLU A 65 -16.07 5.46 -1.46
C GLU A 65 -14.92 4.55 -1.05
N ALA A 66 -13.74 4.74 -1.66
CA ALA A 66 -12.59 3.88 -1.42
C ALA A 66 -11.78 4.27 -0.18
N ARG A 67 -12.01 5.49 0.36
CA ARG A 67 -11.20 6.14 1.40
C ARG A 67 -9.74 6.26 0.96
N GLY A 68 -9.54 6.80 -0.24
CA GLY A 68 -8.24 7.09 -0.80
C GLY A 68 -7.50 8.21 -0.07
N ASP A 69 -6.22 8.29 -0.34
CA ASP A 69 -5.25 9.23 0.23
C ASP A 69 -4.33 9.78 -0.87
N ILE A 70 -3.65 10.88 -0.58
CA ILE A 70 -2.58 11.45 -1.40
C ILE A 70 -1.27 11.23 -0.67
N ASP A 71 -0.45 10.30 -1.17
CA ASP A 71 0.88 10.01 -0.63
C ASP A 71 1.93 10.92 -1.30
N ILE A 72 2.51 11.80 -0.50
CA ILE A 72 3.53 12.77 -0.91
C ILE A 72 4.90 12.28 -0.46
N PHE A 73 5.84 12.23 -1.40
CA PHE A 73 7.21 11.79 -1.21
C PHE A 73 8.20 12.90 -1.51
N SER A 74 9.42 12.74 -1.00
CA SER A 74 10.54 13.66 -1.23
C SER A 74 11.88 12.92 -1.29
N SER A 75 12.93 13.67 -1.62
CA SER A 75 14.32 13.20 -1.54
C SER A 75 14.91 13.31 -0.13
N SER A 76 14.31 14.10 0.77
CA SER A 76 14.79 14.26 2.13
C SER A 76 13.74 14.89 3.06
N VAL A 77 13.93 14.74 4.38
CA VAL A 77 13.11 15.39 5.40
C VAL A 77 13.16 16.92 5.29
N TYR A 78 14.31 17.47 4.87
CA TYR A 78 14.50 18.91 4.69
C TYR A 78 13.51 19.53 3.71
N GLU A 79 13.19 18.84 2.61
CA GLU A 79 12.21 19.32 1.62
C GLU A 79 10.79 19.37 2.21
N ILE A 80 10.44 18.40 3.06
CA ILE A 80 9.16 18.36 3.78
C ILE A 80 9.11 19.50 4.81
N ASP A 81 10.17 19.68 5.59
CA ASP A 81 10.24 20.75 6.59
C ASP A 81 10.12 22.13 5.91
N ARG A 82 10.81 22.34 4.78
CA ARG A 82 10.73 23.58 4.00
C ARG A 82 9.30 23.87 3.53
N PHE A 83 8.55 22.84 3.14
CA PHE A 83 7.15 22.98 2.74
C PHE A 83 6.24 23.45 3.89
N PHE A 84 6.52 23.01 5.12
CA PHE A 84 5.72 23.36 6.30
C PHE A 84 6.15 24.64 7.02
N GLN A 85 7.40 25.11 6.88
CA GLN A 85 7.96 26.26 7.61
C GLN A 85 7.10 27.53 7.59
N ASN A 86 6.35 27.77 6.50
CA ASN A 86 5.52 28.96 6.33
C ASN A 86 4.02 28.66 6.24
N ARG A 87 3.58 27.47 6.68
CA ARG A 87 2.17 27.06 6.61
C ARG A 87 1.54 26.90 7.97
N VAL A 88 0.34 27.45 8.10
CA VAL A 88 -0.58 27.11 9.18
C VAL A 88 -1.40 25.92 8.71
N CYS A 89 -1.02 24.72 9.15
CA CYS A 89 -1.81 23.51 8.93
C CYS A 89 -2.64 23.23 10.18
N GLU A 90 -3.96 23.29 10.06
CA GLU A 90 -4.86 23.21 11.23
C GLU A 90 -4.91 21.83 11.89
N PHE A 91 -4.77 20.75 11.11
CA PHE A 91 -4.85 19.38 11.61
C PHE A 91 -3.70 18.56 11.06
N LEU A 92 -2.68 18.40 11.89
CA LEU A 92 -1.54 17.52 11.65
C LEU A 92 -1.51 16.45 12.73
N TYR A 93 -1.33 15.19 12.33
CA TYR A 93 -0.99 14.12 13.25
C TYR A 93 0.07 13.21 12.65
N HIS A 94 0.93 12.69 13.50
CA HIS A 94 2.04 11.83 13.08
C HIS A 94 1.61 10.36 13.16
N SER A 95 1.80 9.65 12.05
CA SER A 95 1.83 8.18 12.04
C SER A 95 3.29 7.71 11.99
N PRO A 96 3.57 6.41 12.18
CA PRO A 96 4.95 5.91 12.18
C PRO A 96 5.75 6.24 10.91
N PHE A 97 5.07 6.43 9.77
CA PHE A 97 5.70 6.62 8.45
C PHE A 97 5.30 7.90 7.72
N ALA A 98 4.38 8.69 8.28
CA ALA A 98 3.89 9.89 7.61
C ALA A 98 3.48 11.01 8.58
N ILE A 99 3.54 12.24 8.09
CA ILE A 99 2.82 13.39 8.65
C ILE A 99 1.49 13.46 7.91
N ASN A 100 0.40 13.24 8.64
CA ASN A 100 -0.94 13.20 8.07
C ASN A 100 -1.58 14.57 8.23
N MET A 101 -2.12 15.08 7.13
CA MET A 101 -2.86 16.32 7.07
C MET A 101 -4.30 16.03 6.65
N SER A 102 -5.26 16.61 7.37
CA SER A 102 -6.67 16.57 7.02
C SER A 102 -7.21 17.99 6.93
N ASN A 103 -7.85 18.35 5.82
CA ASN A 103 -8.53 19.64 5.75
C ASN A 103 -9.96 19.50 6.31
N LYS A 104 -10.19 20.02 7.53
CA LYS A 104 -11.51 19.96 8.18
C LYS A 104 -12.59 20.76 7.43
N TYR A 105 -12.20 21.71 6.58
CA TYR A 105 -13.13 22.50 5.76
C TYR A 105 -13.36 21.91 4.38
N ASP A 106 -12.68 20.81 4.01
CA ASP A 106 -12.98 20.10 2.78
C ASP A 106 -14.21 19.20 2.97
N VAL A 107 -15.38 19.84 3.14
CA VAL A 107 -16.69 19.20 3.19
C VAL A 107 -17.02 18.45 1.88
N ASN A 108 -16.30 18.73 0.80
CA ASN A 108 -16.59 18.19 -0.52
C ASN A 108 -15.76 16.95 -0.89
N TYR A 109 -14.60 16.72 -0.26
CA TYR A 109 -13.74 15.59 -0.63
C TYR A 109 -13.22 14.76 0.56
N GLY A 110 -13.08 15.33 1.77
CA GLY A 110 -12.53 14.60 2.92
C GLY A 110 -11.15 13.96 2.61
N VAL A 111 -10.29 14.67 1.88
CA VAL A 111 -9.00 14.15 1.40
C VAL A 111 -8.04 13.92 2.55
N ASN A 112 -7.51 12.70 2.64
CA ASN A 112 -6.40 12.40 3.54
C ASN A 112 -5.08 12.62 2.79
N ILE A 113 -4.19 13.42 3.35
CA ILE A 113 -2.88 13.72 2.75
C ILE A 113 -1.80 13.16 3.67
N GLN A 114 -0.84 12.44 3.11
CA GLN A 114 0.22 11.78 3.86
C GLN A 114 1.58 12.21 3.30
N PHE A 115 2.32 13.02 4.06
CA PHE A 115 3.71 13.32 3.73
C PHE A 115 4.59 12.22 4.31
N VAL A 116 5.09 11.34 3.45
CA VAL A 116 5.91 10.20 3.83
C VAL A 116 7.26 10.70 4.37
N ASN A 117 7.57 10.39 5.63
CA ASN A 117 8.69 11.01 6.35
C ASN A 117 9.76 10.02 6.84
N LYS A 118 9.65 8.74 6.42
CA LYS A 118 10.65 7.69 6.71
C LYS A 118 11.27 7.08 5.46
N PHE A 119 10.75 7.41 4.28
CA PHE A 119 11.18 6.85 3.02
C PHE A 119 11.53 7.99 2.07
N PHE A 120 12.81 8.11 1.76
CA PHE A 120 13.35 9.19 0.94
C PHE A 120 14.06 8.61 -0.28
N TYR A 121 13.87 9.23 -1.44
CA TYR A 121 14.35 8.70 -2.70
C TYR A 121 15.04 9.78 -3.54
N ASN A 122 16.25 9.48 -4.01
CA ASN A 122 17.04 10.44 -4.80
C ASN A 122 16.51 10.66 -6.22
N SER A 123 15.61 9.79 -6.71
CA SER A 123 14.97 9.92 -8.01
C SER A 123 13.56 9.35 -8.01
N PHE A 124 12.76 9.73 -9.01
CA PHE A 124 11.42 9.20 -9.22
C PHE A 124 11.42 7.70 -9.47
N GLU A 125 12.38 7.19 -10.24
CA GLU A 125 12.54 5.77 -10.52
C GLU A 125 12.93 5.01 -9.25
N SER A 126 13.79 5.57 -8.40
CA SER A 126 14.12 4.98 -7.10
C SER A 126 12.87 4.90 -6.21
N CYS A 127 12.00 5.91 -6.23
CA CYS A 127 10.73 5.89 -5.52
C CYS A 127 9.81 4.78 -6.06
N LEU A 128 9.61 4.72 -7.38
CA LEU A 128 8.74 3.70 -8.00
C LEU A 128 9.29 2.28 -7.81
N ASN A 129 10.60 2.09 -7.89
CA ASN A 129 11.27 0.80 -7.65
C ASN A 129 11.13 0.32 -6.21
N SER A 130 10.78 1.19 -5.26
CA SER A 130 10.57 0.81 -3.85
C SER A 130 9.21 0.17 -3.56
N PHE A 131 8.25 0.26 -4.49
CA PHE A 131 6.92 -0.30 -4.30
C PHE A 131 6.89 -1.80 -4.53
N ASP A 132 6.24 -2.53 -3.62
CA ASP A 132 6.03 -3.97 -3.71
C ASP A 132 5.33 -4.39 -5.00
N PHE A 133 4.33 -3.62 -5.44
CA PHE A 133 3.47 -4.00 -6.56
C PHE A 133 3.67 -3.11 -7.77
N THR A 134 3.74 -3.73 -8.94
CA THR A 134 3.77 -3.00 -10.21
C THR A 134 2.52 -2.14 -10.38
N ASN A 135 1.36 -2.62 -9.92
CA ASN A 135 0.06 -1.95 -10.02
C ASN A 135 -0.01 -0.58 -9.33
N CYS A 136 0.91 -0.22 -8.43
CA CYS A 136 1.00 1.12 -7.84
C CYS A 136 2.20 1.94 -8.31
N LYS A 137 2.94 1.49 -9.32
CA LYS A 137 4.10 2.22 -9.84
C LYS A 137 3.68 3.37 -10.76
N TYR A 138 3.01 4.35 -10.18
CA TYR A 138 2.59 5.60 -10.79
C TYR A 138 3.06 6.76 -9.92
N LEU A 139 3.57 7.80 -10.57
CA LEU A 139 4.08 9.01 -9.93
C LEU A 139 3.62 10.23 -10.72
N LEU A 140 3.11 11.22 -10.00
CA LEU A 140 2.70 12.51 -10.50
C LEU A 140 3.69 13.57 -10.01
N TYR A 141 4.21 14.35 -10.95
CA TYR A 141 5.08 15.49 -10.65
C TYR A 141 4.75 16.65 -11.59
N LYS A 142 5.22 17.84 -11.23
CA LYS A 142 5.14 19.05 -12.05
C LYS A 142 6.53 19.38 -12.56
N ASP A 143 6.63 19.72 -13.84
CA ASP A 143 7.82 20.30 -14.45
C ASP A 143 7.38 21.60 -15.16
N LYS A 144 7.81 22.73 -14.60
CA LYS A 144 7.31 24.08 -14.91
C LYS A 144 5.80 24.18 -14.67
N GLU A 145 5.01 24.40 -15.73
CA GLU A 145 3.55 24.51 -15.65
C GLU A 145 2.81 23.22 -16.01
N ASP A 146 3.54 22.19 -16.41
CA ASP A 146 2.96 20.96 -16.91
C ASP A 146 3.02 19.84 -15.87
N TYR A 147 1.92 19.11 -15.76
CA TYR A 147 1.85 17.90 -14.95
C TYR A 147 2.22 16.68 -15.79
N PHE A 148 3.05 15.82 -15.21
CA PHE A 148 3.53 14.61 -15.84
C PHE A 148 3.21 13.40 -14.98
N LEU A 149 2.73 12.35 -15.65
CA LEU A 149 2.60 11.02 -15.08
C LEU A 149 3.81 10.18 -15.51
N LEU A 150 4.60 9.73 -14.55
CA LEU A 150 5.62 8.70 -14.73
C LEU A 150 5.05 7.36 -14.25
N LYS A 151 5.17 6.30 -15.05
CA LYS A 151 4.67 4.97 -14.66
C LYS A 151 5.54 3.83 -15.18
N ASP A 152 5.52 2.70 -14.49
CA ASP A 152 6.03 1.44 -15.03
C ASP A 152 5.15 1.00 -16.21
N SER A 153 5.77 0.67 -17.35
CA SER A 153 5.06 0.30 -18.58
C SER A 153 4.18 -0.94 -18.43
N ARG A 154 4.45 -1.79 -17.43
CA ARG A 154 3.67 -3.00 -17.13
C ARG A 154 2.46 -2.71 -16.24
N ALA A 155 2.41 -1.56 -15.57
CA ALA A 155 1.39 -1.28 -14.56
C ALA A 155 -0.03 -1.26 -15.15
N ASP A 156 -0.18 -0.67 -16.35
CA ASP A 156 -1.46 -0.61 -17.05
C ASP A 156 -1.95 -2.00 -17.47
N PHE A 157 -1.03 -2.87 -17.91
CA PHE A 157 -1.35 -4.25 -18.26
C PHE A 157 -1.93 -5.00 -17.06
N TYR A 158 -1.24 -5.00 -15.91
CA TYR A 158 -1.72 -5.74 -14.73
C TYR A 158 -3.03 -5.18 -14.17
N ASN A 159 -3.21 -3.85 -14.20
CA ASN A 159 -4.48 -3.24 -13.81
C ASN A 159 -5.62 -3.63 -14.75
N LYS A 160 -5.39 -3.70 -16.07
CA LYS A 160 -6.39 -4.14 -17.05
C LYS A 160 -6.77 -5.61 -16.89
N GLU A 161 -5.78 -6.46 -16.62
CA GLU A 161 -5.97 -7.89 -16.41
C GLU A 161 -6.53 -8.23 -15.01
N ASN A 162 -6.86 -7.22 -14.18
CA ASN A 162 -7.31 -7.39 -12.79
C ASN A 162 -6.40 -8.35 -11.99
N SER A 163 -5.09 -8.29 -12.26
CA SER A 163 -4.09 -9.15 -11.63
C SER A 163 -3.07 -8.30 -10.88
N LEU A 164 -2.55 -8.83 -9.77
CA LEU A 164 -1.54 -8.15 -8.96
C LEU A 164 -0.19 -8.82 -9.17
N ASN A 165 0.77 -8.04 -9.70
CA ASN A 165 2.17 -8.46 -9.77
C ASN A 165 2.96 -7.91 -8.59
N ILE A 166 3.72 -8.78 -7.94
CA ILE A 166 4.61 -8.43 -6.82
C ILE A 166 6.04 -8.43 -7.36
N ASP A 167 6.63 -7.24 -7.47
CA ASP A 167 8.01 -7.08 -7.93
C ASP A 167 9.01 -7.39 -6.81
N ILE A 168 8.72 -6.95 -5.58
CA ILE A 168 9.63 -7.06 -4.42
C ILE A 168 8.89 -7.18 -3.09
N CYS A 169 9.53 -7.80 -2.09
CA CYS A 169 9.05 -7.84 -0.71
C CYS A 169 9.77 -6.79 0.17
N VAL A 170 9.17 -5.61 0.35
CA VAL A 170 9.82 -4.52 1.12
C VAL A 170 9.32 -4.43 2.55
N SER A 171 8.06 -4.77 2.81
CA SER A 171 7.40 -4.44 4.09
C SER A 171 6.71 -5.65 4.72
N PRO A 172 6.66 -5.72 6.07
CA PRO A 172 5.81 -6.68 6.79
C PRO A 172 4.32 -6.51 6.48
N LEU A 173 3.92 -5.37 5.90
CA LEU A 173 2.54 -5.08 5.51
C LEU A 173 2.15 -5.62 4.13
N MET A 174 3.07 -6.25 3.38
CA MET A 174 2.80 -6.77 2.05
C MET A 174 1.49 -7.59 1.97
N PRO A 175 1.22 -8.56 2.88
CA PRO A 175 0.00 -9.36 2.74
C PRO A 175 -1.27 -8.60 3.01
N GLN A 176 -1.26 -7.66 3.97
CA GLN A 176 -2.39 -6.76 4.18
C GLN A 176 -2.67 -5.92 2.92
N ARG A 177 -1.61 -5.46 2.24
CA ARG A 177 -1.76 -4.75 0.98
C ARG A 177 -2.29 -5.67 -0.13
N ILE A 178 -1.84 -6.92 -0.26
CA ILE A 178 -2.43 -7.90 -1.20
C ILE A 178 -3.94 -8.04 -0.95
N VAL A 179 -4.34 -8.24 0.31
CA VAL A 179 -5.75 -8.33 0.71
C VAL A 179 -6.52 -7.05 0.38
N LYS A 180 -5.92 -5.86 0.60
CA LYS A 180 -6.51 -4.57 0.19
C LYS A 180 -6.80 -4.55 -1.30
N TYR A 181 -5.88 -5.03 -2.15
CA TYR A 181 -6.09 -5.05 -3.60
C TYR A 181 -7.22 -6.00 -4.01
N PHE A 182 -7.30 -7.20 -3.43
CA PHE A 182 -8.42 -8.10 -3.68
C PHE A 182 -9.77 -7.52 -3.25
N ASN A 183 -9.83 -6.88 -2.08
CA ASN A 183 -11.09 -6.42 -1.52
C ASN A 183 -11.54 -5.05 -2.05
N LYS A 184 -10.62 -4.15 -2.40
CA LYS A 184 -10.93 -2.74 -2.74
C LYS A 184 -10.63 -2.34 -4.18
N HIS A 185 -9.85 -3.12 -4.92
CA HIS A 185 -9.36 -2.74 -6.25
C HIS A 185 -9.75 -3.73 -7.33
N ASN A 186 -10.76 -4.58 -7.07
CA ASN A 186 -11.28 -5.58 -8.01
C ASN A 186 -10.21 -6.50 -8.63
N ILE A 187 -9.05 -6.63 -7.98
CA ILE A 187 -8.06 -7.63 -8.36
C ILE A 187 -8.65 -9.01 -8.05
N GLN A 188 -8.48 -9.95 -8.96
CA GLN A 188 -9.04 -11.31 -8.86
C GLN A 188 -7.97 -12.36 -8.56
N SER A 189 -6.72 -12.11 -8.94
CA SER A 189 -5.63 -13.07 -8.78
C SER A 189 -4.27 -12.41 -8.61
N LEU A 190 -3.31 -13.17 -8.06
CA LEU A 190 -1.90 -12.87 -8.21
C LEU A 190 -1.41 -13.38 -9.56
N THR A 191 -0.43 -12.71 -10.14
CA THR A 191 0.22 -13.20 -11.35
C THR A 191 1.10 -14.41 -11.07
N ASP A 192 1.12 -15.39 -11.97
CA ASP A 192 1.95 -16.60 -11.84
C ASP A 192 3.42 -16.40 -12.26
N THR A 193 3.95 -15.17 -12.09
CA THR A 193 5.31 -14.82 -12.48
C THR A 193 6.34 -15.36 -11.50
N SER A 194 7.57 -15.57 -11.99
CA SER A 194 8.68 -16.01 -11.15
C SER A 194 8.99 -14.99 -10.05
N GLU A 195 8.83 -13.71 -10.36
CA GLU A 195 9.03 -12.55 -9.49
C GLU A 195 8.01 -12.54 -8.35
N THR A 196 6.73 -12.79 -8.67
CA THR A 196 5.68 -12.85 -7.65
C THR A 196 5.89 -14.05 -6.72
N LYS A 197 6.20 -15.23 -7.26
CA LYS A 197 6.50 -16.43 -6.47
C LYS A 197 7.68 -16.19 -5.53
N LYS A 198 8.78 -15.64 -6.05
CA LYS A 198 9.98 -15.31 -5.27
C LYS A 198 9.69 -14.27 -4.19
N SER A 199 8.90 -13.24 -4.48
CA SER A 199 8.55 -12.20 -3.51
C SER A 199 7.68 -12.74 -2.36
N ILE A 200 6.77 -13.68 -2.65
CA ILE A 200 6.01 -14.38 -1.60
C ILE A 200 6.95 -15.22 -0.75
N GLU A 201 7.82 -16.02 -1.36
CA GLU A 201 8.76 -16.87 -0.65
C GLU A 201 9.73 -16.05 0.23
N GLU A 202 10.26 -14.94 -0.30
CA GLU A 202 11.10 -14.00 0.44
C GLU A 202 10.36 -13.43 1.66
N TYR A 203 9.08 -13.07 1.50
CA TYR A 203 8.25 -12.64 2.62
C TYR A 203 8.15 -13.72 3.71
N LEU A 204 7.90 -14.97 3.32
CA LEU A 204 7.79 -16.09 4.28
C LEU A 204 9.10 -16.30 5.05
N PHE A 205 10.24 -16.24 4.36
CA PHE A 205 11.55 -16.32 5.01
C PHE A 205 11.81 -15.15 5.96
N LYS A 206 11.46 -13.92 5.58
CA LYS A 206 11.59 -12.75 6.47
C LYS A 206 10.71 -12.88 7.71
N VAL A 207 9.49 -13.39 7.56
CA VAL A 207 8.61 -13.70 8.68
C VAL A 207 9.22 -14.77 9.59
N ALA A 208 9.67 -15.89 9.04
CA ALA A 208 10.22 -16.99 9.82
C ALA A 208 11.45 -16.52 10.64
N SER A 209 12.37 -15.82 9.99
CA SER A 209 13.62 -15.31 10.59
C SER A 209 13.50 -14.01 11.37
N ASP A 210 12.33 -13.34 11.34
CA ASP A 210 12.12 -11.99 11.88
C ASP A 210 13.14 -10.95 11.34
N SER A 211 13.53 -11.11 10.07
CA SER A 211 14.55 -10.29 9.41
C SER A 211 13.94 -9.11 8.64
N TRP A 212 13.44 -8.13 9.37
CA TRP A 212 12.92 -6.88 8.81
C TRP A 212 13.90 -5.72 8.96
N ASP A 213 13.86 -4.79 8.01
CA ASP A 213 14.62 -3.53 8.08
C ASP A 213 14.25 -2.75 9.35
N ASP A 214 15.25 -2.18 10.01
CA ASP A 214 15.12 -1.45 11.28
C ASP A 214 14.05 -0.36 11.25
N LYS A 215 13.82 0.26 10.09
CA LYS A 215 12.76 1.28 9.95
C LYS A 215 11.37 0.76 10.29
N PHE A 216 11.12 -0.54 10.22
CA PHE A 216 9.82 -1.13 10.56
C PHE A 216 9.66 -1.45 12.06
N LYS A 217 10.75 -1.42 12.84
CA LYS A 217 10.69 -1.69 14.30
C LYS A 217 9.78 -0.73 15.05
N ILE A 218 9.53 0.47 14.51
CA ILE A 218 8.58 1.44 15.06
C ILE A 218 7.13 0.91 15.13
N MET A 219 6.81 -0.14 14.37
CA MET A 219 5.49 -0.77 14.37
C MET A 219 5.28 -1.71 15.57
N GLY A 220 6.31 -1.97 16.38
CA GLY A 220 6.23 -2.89 17.52
C GLY A 220 6.54 -4.33 17.13
N SER A 221 5.77 -5.28 17.67
CA SER A 221 5.99 -6.73 17.48
C SER A 221 5.67 -7.16 16.05
N LEU A 222 6.68 -7.15 15.19
CA LEU A 222 6.55 -7.54 13.78
C LEU A 222 6.11 -8.99 13.61
N SER A 223 6.49 -9.88 14.54
CA SER A 223 6.05 -11.29 14.55
C SER A 223 4.53 -11.43 14.79
N GLU A 224 3.95 -10.66 15.70
CA GLU A 224 2.49 -10.67 15.95
C GLU A 224 1.72 -10.10 14.76
N ILE A 225 2.22 -9.01 14.20
CA ILE A 225 1.67 -8.37 13.00
C ILE A 225 1.69 -9.37 11.82
N ALA A 226 2.83 -10.03 11.60
CA ALA A 226 3.00 -11.04 10.57
C ALA A 226 2.04 -12.23 10.76
N SER A 227 1.83 -12.70 12.00
CA SER A 227 0.89 -13.79 12.31
C SER A 227 -0.53 -13.49 11.85
N THR A 228 -1.00 -12.26 12.06
CA THR A 228 -2.33 -11.85 11.61
C THR A 228 -2.40 -11.81 10.09
N TYR A 229 -1.39 -11.23 9.44
CA TYR A 229 -1.42 -11.00 8.00
C TYR A 229 -1.15 -12.24 7.16
N ILE A 230 -0.33 -13.18 7.64
CA ILE A 230 -0.05 -14.41 6.92
C ILE A 230 -1.27 -15.32 6.83
N LYS A 231 -2.07 -15.39 7.91
CA LYS A 231 -3.31 -16.16 7.92
C LYS A 231 -4.33 -15.61 6.93
N ASN A 232 -4.47 -14.29 6.93
CA ASN A 232 -5.31 -13.58 5.96
C ASN A 232 -4.82 -13.79 4.53
N LEU A 233 -3.50 -13.77 4.29
CA LEU A 233 -2.92 -14.08 2.98
C LEU A 233 -3.26 -15.49 2.53
N HIS A 234 -3.02 -16.49 3.39
CA HIS A 234 -3.28 -17.90 3.09
C HIS A 234 -4.75 -18.11 2.72
N SER A 235 -5.68 -17.46 3.42
CA SER A 235 -7.12 -17.50 3.09
C SER A 235 -7.48 -16.96 1.70
N LYS A 236 -6.62 -16.13 1.10
CA LYS A 236 -6.86 -15.49 -0.20
C LYS A 236 -6.15 -16.18 -1.35
N ILE A 237 -4.91 -16.63 -1.16
CA ILE A 237 -4.09 -17.19 -2.25
C ILE A 237 -3.74 -18.65 -2.09
N ARG A 238 -4.08 -19.27 -0.95
CA ARG A 238 -3.73 -20.65 -0.58
C ARG A 238 -2.25 -20.98 -0.83
N LEU A 239 -1.42 -20.66 0.16
CA LEU A 239 -0.01 -21.06 0.16
C LEU A 239 0.13 -22.58 0.01
N SER A 240 1.15 -23.02 -0.73
CA SER A 240 1.46 -24.44 -0.91
C SER A 240 2.03 -25.06 0.35
N ASP A 241 2.04 -26.40 0.43
CA ASP A 241 2.63 -27.12 1.57
C ASP A 241 4.12 -26.79 1.77
N ILE A 242 4.86 -26.60 0.66
CA ILE A 242 6.26 -26.17 0.71
C ILE A 242 6.37 -24.76 1.32
N GLN A 243 5.51 -23.83 0.91
CA GLN A 243 5.49 -22.48 1.47
C GLN A 243 5.09 -22.46 2.95
N LEU A 244 4.08 -23.26 3.33
CA LEU A 244 3.66 -23.41 4.72
C LEU A 244 4.77 -24.03 5.58
N SER A 245 5.57 -24.95 5.03
CA SER A 245 6.65 -25.60 5.78
C SER A 245 7.71 -24.62 6.30
N ILE A 246 7.91 -23.48 5.62
CA ILE A 246 8.81 -22.40 6.06
C ILE A 246 8.38 -21.80 7.41
N LEU A 247 7.09 -21.89 7.73
CA LEU A 247 6.47 -21.26 8.90
C LEU A 247 6.21 -22.23 10.06
N ILE A 248 6.62 -23.50 9.94
CA ILE A 248 6.45 -24.48 11.02
C ILE A 248 7.20 -24.02 12.27
N GLY A 249 6.49 -24.05 13.41
CA GLY A 249 6.98 -23.60 14.70
C GLY A 249 6.90 -22.09 14.91
N LYS A 250 6.52 -21.31 13.89
CA LYS A 250 6.48 -19.85 13.98
C LYS A 250 5.22 -19.33 14.66
N PHE A 251 4.08 -20.00 14.44
CA PHE A 251 2.77 -19.51 14.87
C PHE A 251 2.04 -20.57 15.67
N THR A 252 1.82 -20.30 16.95
CA THR A 252 1.10 -21.20 17.85
C THR A 252 -0.33 -20.71 18.04
N ASP A 253 -1.30 -21.55 17.69
CA ASP A 253 -2.72 -21.30 17.93
C ASP A 253 -3.19 -22.02 19.19
N HIS A 254 -3.60 -21.23 20.17
CA HIS A 254 -4.22 -21.75 21.40
C HIS A 254 -5.64 -22.25 21.09
N LYS A 255 -5.93 -23.48 21.51
CA LYS A 255 -7.25 -24.11 21.37
C LYS A 255 -7.99 -23.96 22.69
N TYR A 256 -9.23 -23.51 22.59
CA TYR A 256 -10.13 -23.37 23.72
C TYR A 256 -11.44 -24.10 23.44
N VAL A 257 -12.03 -24.70 24.47
CA VAL A 257 -13.38 -25.27 24.41
C VAL A 257 -14.33 -24.45 25.27
N LYS A 258 -15.59 -24.33 24.84
CA LYS A 258 -16.63 -23.66 25.62
C LYS A 258 -17.18 -24.63 26.65
N ILE A 259 -16.98 -24.31 27.93
CA ILE A 259 -17.57 -25.04 29.05
C ILE A 259 -18.76 -24.24 29.57
N HIS A 260 -19.95 -24.83 29.53
CA HIS A 260 -21.17 -24.19 30.00
C HIS A 260 -21.27 -24.28 31.51
N GLY A 261 -21.43 -23.13 32.16
CA GLY A 261 -21.71 -23.01 33.59
C GLY A 261 -23.14 -22.53 33.84
N SER A 262 -23.52 -22.43 35.11
CA SER A 262 -24.86 -22.05 35.55
C SER A 262 -25.30 -20.64 35.10
N TYR A 263 -24.36 -19.75 34.76
CA TYR A 263 -24.63 -18.39 34.28
C TYR A 263 -23.82 -18.02 33.02
N GLY A 264 -23.66 -18.95 32.08
CA GLY A 264 -23.04 -18.66 30.78
C GLY A 264 -22.02 -19.72 30.36
N PHE A 265 -20.95 -19.31 29.69
CA PHE A 265 -19.83 -20.20 29.36
C PHE A 265 -18.50 -19.54 29.74
N HIS A 266 -17.50 -20.37 30.03
CA HIS A 266 -16.11 -19.95 30.05
C HIS A 266 -15.33 -20.71 28.97
N LEU A 267 -14.18 -20.17 28.58
CA LEU A 267 -13.26 -20.81 27.64
C LEU A 267 -12.19 -21.53 28.45
N GLU A 268 -12.14 -22.86 28.34
CA GLU A 268 -11.10 -23.69 28.93
C GLU A 268 -10.02 -23.98 27.88
N TYR A 269 -8.76 -23.73 28.24
CA TYR A 269 -7.61 -24.02 27.38
C TYR A 269 -7.37 -25.53 27.31
N VAL A 270 -7.32 -26.10 26.11
CA VAL A 270 -7.15 -27.55 25.89
C VAL A 270 -5.86 -27.92 25.16
N GLY A 271 -5.00 -26.94 24.91
CA GLY A 271 -3.72 -27.14 24.24
C GLY A 271 -3.48 -26.13 23.13
N SER A 272 -2.42 -26.34 22.36
CA SER A 272 -2.07 -25.48 21.24
C SER A 272 -1.56 -26.29 20.06
N THR A 273 -1.69 -25.72 18.87
CA THR A 273 -1.25 -26.33 17.62
C THR A 273 -0.38 -25.35 16.84
N ASP A 274 0.66 -25.85 16.19
CA ASP A 274 1.36 -25.07 15.17
C ASP A 274 0.42 -24.82 13.98
N TRP A 275 0.14 -23.55 13.68
CA TRP A 275 -0.84 -23.16 12.68
C TRP A 275 -0.47 -23.71 11.28
N ALA A 276 0.80 -23.61 10.88
CA ALA A 276 1.24 -24.05 9.56
C ALA A 276 1.10 -25.57 9.40
N SER A 277 1.52 -26.34 10.41
CA SER A 277 1.36 -27.79 10.46
C SER A 277 -0.11 -28.22 10.39
N ASP A 278 -1.00 -27.50 11.08
CA ASP A 278 -2.44 -27.74 11.04
C ASP A 278 -3.03 -27.48 9.65
N GLN A 279 -2.62 -26.40 8.97
CA GLN A 279 -3.05 -26.12 7.59
C GLN A 279 -2.60 -27.20 6.61
N ILE A 280 -1.34 -27.68 6.71
CA ILE A 280 -0.82 -28.77 5.87
C ILE A 280 -1.62 -30.04 6.14
N LYS A 281 -1.85 -30.41 7.40
CA LYS A 281 -2.62 -31.61 7.73
C LYS A 281 -4.04 -31.58 7.14
N ASN A 282 -4.70 -30.42 7.21
CA ASN A 282 -6.05 -30.24 6.70
C ASN A 282 -6.15 -30.29 5.17
N SER A 283 -5.03 -30.24 4.43
CA SER A 283 -5.05 -30.41 2.97
C SER A 283 -5.21 -31.86 2.51
N PHE A 284 -5.00 -32.83 3.42
CA PHE A 284 -5.05 -34.27 3.16
C PHE A 284 -6.32 -34.98 3.68
N VAL A 285 -7.24 -34.24 4.33
CA VAL A 285 -8.52 -34.73 4.87
C VAL A 285 -9.65 -34.27 3.96
#